data_AF-A0A5C7UV21-F1
#
_entry.id   AF-A0A5C7UV21-F1
#
_cell.length_a   1.000
_cell.length_b   1.000
_cell.length_c   1.000
_cell.angle_alpha   90.00
_cell.angle_beta   90.00
_cell.angle_gamma   90.00
#
_symmetry.space_group_name_H-M   'P 1'
#
loop_
_entity.id
_entity.type
_entity.pdbx_description
1 polymer ?
#
loop_
_entity_poly.entity_id
_entity_poly.type
_entity_poly.pdbx_seq_one_letter_code
_entity_poly.pdbx_strand_id
1 'polypeptide(L)'
;MRAIELFHLRRVRDKPRALALIAAHARLSGDQALAVLHAAIGGGRPRLCLSDDEAARACIVALAPAGFVARFAPGADFDLAQHAQQALMAALPACAPDLAAQAGARLLHDDWPEALALALQHLRMHRPAQHPGRRRLEQAAIDTGLVRGVPGRT
;
A
#
# COMPACT_ATOMS: atom_id res chain seq x y z
N MET A 1 -6.43 15.68 -4.15
CA MET A 1 -7.27 14.48 -4.35
C MET A 1 -6.38 13.33 -4.79
N ARG A 2 -6.57 12.14 -4.21
CA ARG A 2 -5.77 10.94 -4.52
C ARG A 2 -6.70 9.76 -4.82
N ALA A 3 -6.45 9.06 -5.92
CA ALA A 3 -7.17 7.82 -6.23
C ALA A 3 -6.41 6.60 -5.68
N ILE A 4 -7.14 5.63 -5.13
CA ILE A 4 -6.63 4.30 -4.80
C ILE A 4 -7.41 3.23 -5.56
N GLU A 5 -6.77 2.10 -5.85
CA GLU A 5 -7.41 0.91 -6.39
C GLU A 5 -7.54 -0.15 -5.31
N LEU A 6 -8.69 -0.82 -5.25
CA LEU A 6 -8.96 -1.90 -4.33
C LEU A 6 -8.85 -3.26 -5.01
N PHE A 7 -8.28 -4.22 -4.30
CA PHE A 7 -8.16 -5.62 -4.70
C PHE A 7 -8.60 -6.48 -3.52
N HIS A 8 -9.41 -7.51 -3.75
CA HIS A 8 -9.71 -8.46 -2.69
C HIS A 8 -8.65 -9.59 -2.69
N LEU A 9 -8.22 -10.00 -1.51
CA LEU A 9 -7.62 -11.33 -1.34
C LEU A 9 -8.78 -12.30 -1.19
N ARG A 10 -8.80 -13.39 -1.96
CA ARG A 10 -9.76 -14.52 -2.05
C ARG A 10 -10.93 -14.64 -1.03
N ARG A 11 -10.76 -14.23 0.23
CA ARG A 11 -11.84 -14.04 1.23
C ARG A 11 -11.70 -12.70 1.98
N VAL A 12 -12.76 -11.89 1.94
CA VAL A 12 -12.95 -10.71 2.80
C VAL A 12 -13.41 -11.16 4.19
N ARG A 13 -12.68 -10.76 5.25
CA ARG A 13 -12.93 -11.21 6.64
C ARG A 13 -14.15 -10.54 7.27
N ASP A 14 -14.39 -9.28 6.93
CA ASP A 14 -15.38 -8.44 7.62
C ASP A 14 -16.00 -7.45 6.63
N LYS A 15 -17.00 -7.93 5.87
CA LYS A 15 -17.70 -7.12 4.85
C LYS A 15 -18.39 -5.90 5.46
N PRO A 16 -19.09 -5.98 6.62
CA PRO A 16 -19.69 -4.80 7.25
C PRO A 16 -18.65 -3.73 7.60
N ARG A 17 -17.51 -4.12 8.19
CA ARG A 17 -16.43 -3.18 8.49
C ARG A 17 -15.81 -2.59 7.23
N ALA A 18 -15.56 -3.40 6.20
CA ALA A 18 -15.04 -2.91 4.93
C ALA A 18 -15.99 -1.89 4.29
N LEU A 19 -17.31 -2.15 4.30
CA LEU A 19 -18.32 -1.23 3.82
C LEU A 19 -18.27 0.11 4.57
N ALA A 20 -18.25 0.06 5.90
CA ALA A 20 -18.19 1.25 6.74
C ALA A 20 -16.91 2.07 6.49
N LEU A 21 -15.76 1.41 6.32
CA LEU A 21 -14.49 2.06 6.00
C LEU A 21 -14.52 2.72 4.62
N ILE A 22 -15.05 2.04 3.59
CA ILE A 22 -15.19 2.61 2.25
C ILE A 22 -16.08 3.85 2.29
N ALA A 23 -17.26 3.76 2.94
CA ALA A 23 -18.18 4.88 3.06
C ALA A 23 -17.54 6.07 3.79
N ALA A 24 -16.88 5.82 4.93
CA ALA A 24 -16.29 6.87 5.76
C ALA A 24 -15.11 7.58 5.07
N HIS A 25 -14.16 6.83 4.52
CA HIS A 25 -12.95 7.41 3.93
C HIS A 25 -13.23 8.12 2.60
N ALA A 26 -14.09 7.55 1.75
CA ALA A 26 -14.40 8.12 0.44
C ALA A 26 -15.64 9.05 0.46
N ARG A 27 -16.26 9.25 1.64
CA ARG A 27 -17.48 10.07 1.83
C ARG A 27 -18.61 9.66 0.88
N LEU A 28 -18.76 8.35 0.69
CA LEU A 28 -19.78 7.77 -0.19
C LEU A 28 -21.08 7.49 0.58
N SER A 29 -22.20 7.49 -0.14
CA SER A 29 -23.43 6.92 0.41
C SER A 29 -23.30 5.41 0.64
N GLY A 30 -24.20 4.83 1.43
CA GLY A 30 -24.21 3.38 1.69
C GLY A 30 -24.28 2.56 0.40
N ASP A 31 -25.14 2.94 -0.54
CA ASP A 31 -25.32 2.24 -1.82
C ASP A 31 -24.07 2.34 -2.72
N GLN A 32 -23.44 3.52 -2.76
CA GLN A 32 -22.21 3.73 -3.51
C GLN A 32 -21.05 2.90 -2.92
N ALA A 33 -20.92 2.89 -1.60
CA ALA A 33 -19.91 2.08 -0.92
C ALA A 33 -20.16 0.58 -1.12
N LEU A 34 -21.42 0.15 -1.14
CA LEU A 34 -21.80 -1.25 -1.39
C LEU A 34 -21.47 -1.67 -2.82
N ALA A 35 -21.72 -0.80 -3.81
CA ALA A 35 -21.35 -1.05 -5.20
C ALA A 35 -19.83 -1.24 -5.36
N VAL A 36 -19.02 -0.38 -4.72
CA VAL A 36 -17.55 -0.53 -4.70
C VAL A 36 -17.14 -1.84 -4.06
N LEU A 37 -17.72 -2.18 -2.90
CA LEU A 37 -17.40 -3.41 -2.18
C LEU A 37 -17.71 -4.65 -3.03
N HIS A 38 -18.87 -4.69 -3.68
CA HIS A 38 -19.26 -5.78 -4.57
C HIS A 38 -18.35 -5.87 -5.80
N ALA A 39 -18.01 -4.75 -6.42
CA ALA A 39 -17.08 -4.72 -7.54
C ALA A 39 -15.70 -5.28 -7.14
N ALA A 40 -15.18 -4.92 -5.98
CA ALA A 40 -13.90 -5.43 -5.49
C ALA A 40 -13.95 -6.94 -5.18
N ILE A 41 -15.02 -7.41 -4.52
CA ILE A 41 -15.22 -8.84 -4.21
C ILE A 41 -15.41 -9.67 -5.50
N GLY A 42 -16.07 -9.11 -6.51
CA GLY A 42 -16.26 -9.73 -7.81
C GLY A 42 -15.00 -9.84 -8.68
N GLY A 43 -13.83 -9.46 -8.15
CA GLY A 43 -12.56 -9.49 -8.88
C GLY A 43 -12.28 -8.23 -9.72
N GLY A 44 -13.16 -7.23 -9.65
CA GLY A 44 -12.91 -5.91 -10.22
C GLY A 44 -11.83 -5.14 -9.45
N ARG A 45 -11.45 -3.99 -10.00
CA ARG A 45 -10.47 -3.06 -9.42
C ARG A 45 -11.09 -1.67 -9.27
N PRO A 46 -12.13 -1.53 -8.42
CA PRO A 46 -12.80 -0.25 -8.28
C PRO A 46 -11.85 0.78 -7.69
N ARG A 47 -12.05 2.04 -8.11
CA ARG A 47 -11.27 3.18 -7.65
C ARG A 47 -12.04 3.95 -6.60
N LEU A 48 -11.33 4.40 -5.56
CA LEU A 48 -11.83 5.37 -4.59
C LEU A 48 -11.05 6.67 -4.73
N CYS A 49 -11.75 7.80 -4.71
CA CYS A 49 -11.15 9.13 -4.69
C CYS A 49 -11.19 9.68 -3.26
N LEU A 50 -10.01 10.04 -2.73
CA LEU A 50 -9.80 10.54 -1.38
C LEU A 50 -9.32 11.98 -1.45
N SER A 51 -9.48 12.74 -0.35
CA SER A 51 -9.12 14.16 -0.30
C SER A 51 -7.66 14.43 -0.66
N ASP A 52 -6.75 13.60 -0.15
CA ASP A 52 -5.30 13.78 -0.21
C ASP A 52 -4.57 12.44 0.01
N ASP A 53 -3.23 12.49 -0.04
CA ASP A 53 -2.36 11.32 0.10
C ASP A 53 -2.39 10.72 1.51
N GLU A 54 -2.60 11.53 2.55
CA GLU A 54 -2.66 11.05 3.93
C GLU A 54 -3.96 10.27 4.18
N ALA A 55 -5.10 10.81 3.74
CA ALA A 55 -6.39 10.14 3.77
C ALA A 55 -6.38 8.83 2.97
N ALA A 56 -5.71 8.82 1.80
CA ALA A 56 -5.53 7.62 0.99
C ALA A 56 -4.72 6.55 1.73
N ARG A 57 -3.58 6.90 2.32
CA ARG A 57 -2.77 5.97 3.14
C ARG A 57 -3.53 5.44 4.34
N ALA A 58 -4.26 6.30 5.05
CA ALA A 58 -5.10 5.89 6.17
C ALA A 58 -6.18 4.89 5.75
N CYS A 59 -6.82 5.12 4.60
CA CYS A 59 -7.81 4.21 4.03
C CYS A 59 -7.19 2.83 3.69
N ILE A 60 -6.03 2.82 3.02
CA ILE A 60 -5.30 1.59 2.67
C ILE A 60 -4.98 0.77 3.92
N VAL A 61 -4.41 1.41 4.95
CA VAL A 61 -4.06 0.76 6.22
C VAL A 61 -5.30 0.22 6.94
N ALA A 62 -6.41 0.97 6.94
CA ALA A 62 -7.64 0.56 7.60
C ALA A 62 -8.32 -0.63 6.92
N LEU A 63 -8.20 -0.75 5.59
CA LEU A 63 -8.78 -1.84 4.80
C LEU A 63 -7.97 -3.14 4.86
N ALA A 64 -6.67 -3.08 5.15
CA ALA A 64 -5.81 -4.27 5.19
C ALA A 64 -6.30 -5.34 6.20
N PRO A 65 -6.69 -5.02 7.44
CA PRO A 65 -7.30 -5.99 8.37
C PRO A 65 -8.58 -6.66 7.86
N ALA A 66 -9.34 -5.99 6.98
CA ALA A 66 -10.57 -6.53 6.39
C ALA A 66 -10.30 -7.52 5.23
N GLY A 67 -9.03 -7.71 4.83
CA GLY A 67 -8.63 -8.65 3.77
C GLY A 67 -8.51 -8.04 2.38
N PHE A 68 -8.48 -6.71 2.28
CA PHE A 68 -8.20 -6.01 1.03
C PHE A 68 -6.71 -5.74 0.86
N VAL A 69 -6.25 -5.73 -0.38
CA VAL A 69 -5.05 -5.02 -0.79
C VAL A 69 -5.51 -3.73 -1.44
N ALA A 70 -4.92 -2.62 -1.07
CA ALA A 70 -5.20 -1.33 -1.68
C ALA A 70 -3.88 -0.60 -1.93
N ARG A 71 -3.85 0.24 -2.95
CA ARG A 71 -2.67 1.02 -3.34
C ARG A 71 -3.09 2.27 -4.10
N PHE A 72 -2.19 3.22 -4.26
CA PHE A 72 -2.44 4.36 -5.12
C PHE A 72 -2.70 3.90 -6.56
N ALA A 73 -3.71 4.49 -7.19
CA ALA A 73 -4.04 4.18 -8.56
C ALA A 73 -2.93 4.73 -9.48
N PRO A 74 -2.31 3.91 -10.35
CA PRO A 74 -1.36 4.42 -11.32
C PRO A 74 -2.06 5.34 -12.33
N GLY A 75 -1.35 6.36 -12.79
CA GLY A 75 -1.84 7.37 -13.72
C GLY A 75 -0.70 8.21 -14.29
N ALA A 76 -1.04 9.24 -15.08
CA ALA A 76 -0.05 10.09 -15.73
C ALA A 76 0.97 10.71 -14.76
N ASP A 77 0.53 11.02 -13.53
CA ASP A 77 1.34 11.69 -12.50
C ASP A 77 1.86 10.74 -11.42
N PHE A 78 1.63 9.43 -11.53
CA PHE A 78 2.04 8.49 -10.50
C PHE A 78 2.35 7.10 -11.07
N ASP A 79 3.63 6.75 -11.02
CA ASP A 79 4.14 5.42 -11.31
C ASP A 79 4.62 4.71 -10.03
N LEU A 80 4.17 3.46 -9.85
CA LEU A 80 4.43 2.68 -8.65
C LEU A 80 5.91 2.31 -8.53
N ALA A 81 6.54 1.92 -9.64
CA ALA A 81 7.93 1.48 -9.66
C ALA A 81 8.86 2.66 -9.41
N GLN A 82 8.65 3.77 -10.11
CA GLN A 82 9.39 5.01 -9.94
C GLN A 82 9.27 5.53 -8.51
N HIS A 83 8.05 5.54 -7.94
CA HIS A 83 7.84 5.96 -6.57
C HIS A 83 8.61 5.07 -5.56
N ALA A 84 8.54 3.75 -5.73
CA ALA A 84 9.28 2.80 -4.89
C ALA A 84 10.80 2.98 -5.01
N GLN A 85 11.31 3.12 -6.23
CA GLN A 85 12.73 3.31 -6.52
C GLN A 85 13.25 4.62 -5.90
N GLN A 86 12.52 5.72 -6.04
CA GLN A 86 12.87 7.01 -5.42
C GLN A 86 12.93 6.90 -3.88
N ALA A 87 11.95 6.22 -3.28
CA ALA A 87 11.93 6.00 -1.83
C ALA A 87 13.12 5.14 -1.37
N LEU A 88 13.44 4.09 -2.12
CA LEU A 88 14.58 3.22 -1.90
C LEU A 88 15.89 4.00 -1.99
N MET A 89 16.17 4.67 -3.11
CA MET A 89 17.40 5.44 -3.30
C MET A 89 17.65 6.44 -2.16
N ALA A 90 16.59 7.06 -1.64
CA ALA A 90 16.70 8.00 -0.54
C ALA A 90 16.92 7.34 0.85
N ALA A 91 16.63 6.04 1.00
CA ALA A 91 16.72 5.30 2.25
C ALA A 91 17.93 4.34 2.31
N LEU A 92 18.47 3.91 1.16
CA LEU A 92 19.62 3.00 1.07
C LEU A 92 20.85 3.47 1.86
N PRO A 93 21.21 4.78 1.90
CA PRO A 93 22.34 5.23 2.71
C PRO A 93 22.20 4.97 4.22
N ALA A 94 20.99 4.73 4.72
CA ALA A 94 20.74 4.42 6.13
C ALA A 94 20.75 2.91 6.44
N CYS A 95 20.86 2.07 5.41
CA CYS A 95 20.90 0.62 5.51
C CYS A 95 22.34 0.11 5.65
N ALA A 96 22.50 -1.12 6.14
CA ALA A 96 23.80 -1.80 6.10
C ALA A 96 24.31 -1.96 4.64
N PRO A 97 25.62 -1.84 4.38
CA PRO A 97 26.19 -1.90 3.03
C PRO A 97 25.79 -3.15 2.23
N ASP A 98 25.86 -4.33 2.86
CA ASP A 98 25.48 -5.60 2.21
C ASP A 98 24.02 -5.65 1.82
N LEU A 99 23.15 -5.03 2.62
CA LEU A 99 21.72 -4.94 2.32
C LEU A 99 21.47 -3.92 1.21
N ALA A 100 22.21 -2.82 1.19
CA ALA A 100 22.12 -1.84 0.12
C ALA A 100 22.57 -2.44 -1.23
N ALA A 101 23.62 -3.27 -1.23
CA ALA A 101 24.06 -4.02 -2.41
C ALA A 101 22.98 -5.01 -2.89
N GLN A 102 22.37 -5.77 -1.98
CA GLN A 102 21.28 -6.70 -2.32
C GLN A 102 20.06 -5.98 -2.89
N ALA A 103 19.62 -4.89 -2.24
CA ALA A 103 18.50 -4.08 -2.73
C ALA A 103 18.83 -3.44 -4.09
N GLY A 104 20.06 -2.93 -4.27
CA GLY A 104 20.55 -2.41 -5.55
C GLY A 104 20.52 -3.47 -6.66
N ALA A 105 20.98 -4.69 -6.36
CA ALA A 105 20.92 -5.80 -7.32
C ALA A 105 19.49 -6.13 -7.74
N ARG A 106 18.53 -6.10 -6.81
CA ARG A 106 17.10 -6.31 -7.13
C ARG A 106 16.53 -5.20 -8.01
N LEU A 107 16.90 -3.94 -7.75
CA LEU A 107 16.49 -2.81 -8.58
C LEU A 107 17.01 -2.93 -10.02
N LEU A 108 18.22 -3.47 -10.23
CA LEU A 108 18.76 -3.73 -11.57
C LEU A 108 18.00 -4.81 -12.34
N HIS A 109 17.25 -5.67 -11.66
CA HIS A 109 16.38 -6.68 -12.26
C HIS A 109 14.90 -6.25 -12.28
N ASP A 110 14.61 -4.96 -12.11
CA ASP A 110 13.26 -4.40 -11.97
C ASP A 110 12.42 -5.00 -10.83
N ASP A 111 13.06 -5.69 -9.89
CA ASP A 111 12.43 -6.31 -8.71
C ASP A 111 12.34 -5.32 -7.54
N TRP A 112 11.75 -4.16 -7.82
CA TRP A 112 11.52 -3.11 -6.82
C TRP A 112 10.63 -3.55 -5.64
N PRO A 113 9.63 -4.45 -5.77
CA PRO A 113 8.82 -4.86 -4.63
C PRO A 113 9.65 -5.60 -3.59
N GLU A 114 10.51 -6.52 -4.02
CA GLU A 114 11.38 -7.28 -3.12
C GLU A 114 12.46 -6.38 -2.52
N ALA A 115 13.05 -5.48 -3.32
CA ALA A 115 14.00 -4.48 -2.83
C ALA A 115 13.38 -3.61 -1.71
N LEU A 116 12.14 -3.14 -1.92
CA LEU A 116 11.38 -2.35 -0.95
C LEU A 116 11.09 -3.14 0.33
N ALA A 117 10.66 -4.40 0.20
CA ALA A 117 10.40 -5.27 1.35
C ALA A 117 11.66 -5.48 2.19
N LEU A 118 12.79 -5.78 1.54
CA LEU A 118 14.08 -6.01 2.19
C LEU A 118 14.57 -4.77 2.96
N ALA A 119 14.60 -3.61 2.31
CA ALA A 119 15.04 -2.36 2.92
C ALA A 119 14.12 -1.93 4.07
N LEU A 120 12.80 -2.08 3.91
CA LEU A 120 11.84 -1.76 4.95
C LEU A 120 11.98 -2.69 6.17
N GLN A 121 12.17 -3.99 5.96
CA GLN A 121 12.39 -4.94 7.04
C GLN A 121 13.63 -4.56 7.86
N HIS A 122 14.73 -4.25 7.19
CA HIS A 122 15.95 -3.80 7.87
C HIS A 122 15.74 -2.55 8.70
N LEU A 123 15.15 -1.49 8.12
CA LEU A 123 14.91 -0.26 8.86
C LEU A 123 13.93 -0.45 10.02
N ARG A 124 12.95 -1.36 9.92
CA ARG A 124 12.06 -1.69 11.05
C ARG A 124 12.80 -2.34 12.22
N MET A 125 13.80 -3.17 11.95
CA MET A 125 14.59 -3.85 12.99
C MET A 125 15.61 -2.93 13.65
N HIS A 126 16.23 -2.02 12.88
CA HIS A 126 17.38 -1.25 13.34
C HIS A 126 17.12 0.23 13.59
N ARG A 127 15.97 0.77 13.16
CA ARG A 127 15.64 2.19 13.28
C ARG A 127 14.28 2.42 13.96
N PRO A 128 14.16 3.47 14.79
CA PRO A 128 12.88 3.84 15.40
C PRO A 128 11.88 4.30 14.35
N ALA A 129 10.58 4.24 14.67
CA ALA A 129 9.49 4.59 13.76
C ALA A 129 9.56 6.03 13.24
N GLN A 130 10.16 6.95 14.00
CA GLN A 130 10.32 8.35 13.60
C GLN A 130 11.47 8.57 12.60
N HIS A 131 12.32 7.57 12.36
CA HIS A 131 13.46 7.71 11.47
C HIS A 131 12.99 8.06 10.04
N PRO A 132 13.48 9.16 9.43
CA PRO A 132 12.99 9.65 8.15
C PRO A 132 13.02 8.61 7.03
N GLY A 133 14.12 7.84 6.92
CA GLY A 133 14.23 6.76 5.94
C GLY A 133 13.22 5.64 6.16
N ARG A 134 12.90 5.32 7.43
CA ARG A 134 11.92 4.28 7.75
C ARG A 134 10.52 4.76 7.38
N ARG A 135 10.14 5.98 7.80
CA ARG A 135 8.84 6.58 7.46
C ARG A 135 8.62 6.63 5.95
N ARG A 136 9.65 7.01 5.19
CA ARG A 136 9.59 7.07 3.73
C ARG A 136 9.34 5.70 3.09
N LEU A 137 10.05 4.65 3.54
CA LEU A 137 9.80 3.29 3.03
C LEU A 137 8.45 2.73 3.48
N GLU A 138 7.98 3.07 4.69
CA GLU A 138 6.64 2.69 5.15
C GLU A 138 5.54 3.33 4.30
N GLN A 139 5.68 4.61 3.96
CA GLN A 139 4.77 5.30 3.05
C GLN A 139 4.80 4.66 1.66
N ALA A 140 5.98 4.45 1.07
CA ALA A 140 6.10 3.80 -0.23
C ALA A 140 5.50 2.39 -0.24
N ALA A 141 5.64 1.62 0.83
CA ALA A 141 5.03 0.31 0.96
C ALA A 141 3.50 0.36 1.03
N ILE A 142 2.92 1.39 1.64
CA ILE A 142 1.46 1.62 1.63
C ILE A 142 1.02 2.04 0.22
N ASP A 143 1.69 3.04 -0.35
CA ASP A 143 1.33 3.66 -1.63
C ASP A 143 1.40 2.64 -2.78
N THR A 144 2.32 1.67 -2.70
CA THR A 144 2.51 0.63 -3.72
C THR A 144 1.67 -0.63 -3.51
N GLY A 145 1.01 -0.78 -2.35
CA GLY A 145 0.23 -1.96 -2.00
C GLY A 145 1.07 -3.15 -1.50
N LEU A 146 2.32 -2.90 -1.08
CA LEU A 146 3.11 -3.90 -0.36
C LEU A 146 2.48 -4.24 1.01
N VAL A 147 1.74 -3.30 1.60
CA VAL A 147 0.84 -3.58 2.73
C VAL A 147 -0.30 -4.46 2.25
N ARG A 148 -0.13 -5.78 2.41
CA ARG A 148 -1.13 -6.78 2.05
C ARG A 148 -2.08 -7.03 3.21
N GLY A 149 -3.35 -7.27 2.89
CA GLY A 149 -4.32 -7.76 3.87
C GLY A 149 -3.92 -9.13 4.43
N VAL A 150 -4.35 -9.43 5.66
CA VAL A 150 -4.07 -10.73 6.28
C VAL A 150 -5.05 -11.78 5.72
N PRO A 151 -4.60 -12.81 4.97
CA PRO A 151 -5.51 -13.82 4.45
C PRO A 151 -6.22 -14.54 5.60
N GLY A 152 -7.53 -14.78 5.48
CA GLY A 152 -8.29 -15.60 6.44
C GLY A 152 -7.65 -16.97 6.63
N ARG A 153 -7.43 -17.39 7.88
CA ARG A 153 -7.11 -18.80 8.17
C ARG A 153 -8.35 -19.64 7.85
N THR A 154 -8.14 -20.75 7.16
CA THR A 154 -9.13 -21.81 6.90
C THR A 154 -9.59 -22.43 8.20
#